data_AF-A0AA37LUP6-F1
#
_entry.id   AF-A0AA37LUP6-F1
#
_cell.length_a   1.000
_cell.length_b   1.000
_cell.length_c   1.000
_cell.angle_alpha   90.00
_cell.angle_beta   90.00
_cell.angle_gamma   90.00
#
_symmetry.space_group_name_H-M   'P 1'
#
loop_
_entity.id
_entity.type
_entity.pdbx_description
1 polymer ?
#
loop_
_entity_poly.entity_id
_entity_poly.type
_entity_poly.pdbx_seq_one_letter_code
_entity_poly.pdbx_strand_id
1 'polypeptide(L)'
;MSPRVIARCIQGSATLGSHGVVSPYATGFAAEALFVRQRGRDAIQLIESVWGPMADTSNPNYSGGHWEAMTADGKPFGHDTSLMHAWSSWPVFLLPQYVVGVKSLGQGWRNIEVAPVLCGINYAHYDIETPQGRLEVEVNWDEAVGILLIKVTLPSETKANIVAPQGYLNESSSTLEGPFENAVFELRRL
;
A
#
# COMPACT_ATOMS: atom_id res chain seq x y z
N MET A 1 -10.08 20.91 -0.44
CA MET A 1 -9.51 21.34 0.86
C MET A 1 -10.46 21.00 1.99
N SER A 2 -10.09 20.05 2.86
CA SER A 2 -10.49 20.03 4.27
C SER A 2 -9.51 19.11 5.04
N PRO A 3 -8.79 19.60 6.08
CA PRO A 3 -7.81 18.82 6.85
C PRO A 3 -8.43 17.81 7.83
N ARG A 4 -9.70 17.41 7.61
CA ARG A 4 -10.51 16.68 8.61
C ARG A 4 -10.33 15.16 8.63
N VAL A 5 -9.65 14.56 7.65
CA VAL A 5 -9.50 13.08 7.60
C VAL A 5 -8.45 12.58 8.59
N ILE A 6 -7.43 13.38 8.91
CA ILE A 6 -6.40 13.06 9.91
C ILE A 6 -7.00 12.94 11.32
N ALA A 7 -8.12 13.65 11.58
CA ALA A 7 -8.59 13.92 12.93
C ALA A 7 -9.35 12.79 13.65
N ARG A 8 -9.61 11.62 13.04
CA ARG A 8 -10.39 10.55 13.72
C ARG A 8 -9.74 9.19 13.85
N CYS A 9 -8.85 8.79 12.93
CA CYS A 9 -8.24 7.46 13.00
C CYS A 9 -6.92 7.43 13.79
N ILE A 10 -6.22 8.57 13.93
CA ILE A 10 -4.96 8.68 14.70
C ILE A 10 -5.20 9.25 16.11
N GLN A 11 -6.43 9.62 16.49
CA GLN A 11 -6.80 9.95 17.87
C GLN A 11 -6.93 8.70 18.77
N GLY A 12 -6.02 7.73 18.60
CA GLY A 12 -5.86 6.60 19.49
C GLY A 12 -5.45 7.08 20.88
N SER A 13 -6.39 6.94 21.82
CA SER A 13 -6.36 7.37 23.21
C SER A 13 -6.61 8.86 23.44
N ALA A 14 -7.71 9.15 24.15
CA ALA A 14 -8.03 10.46 24.72
C ALA A 14 -6.91 11.05 25.61
N THR A 15 -5.82 10.31 25.87
CA THR A 15 -4.62 10.79 26.57
C THR A 15 -3.46 11.24 25.68
N LEU A 16 -3.45 10.95 24.36
CA LEU A 16 -2.41 11.43 23.44
C LEU A 16 -2.85 12.65 22.61
N GLY A 17 -4.16 12.87 22.49
CA GLY A 17 -4.73 14.07 21.87
C GLY A 17 -4.40 15.39 22.60
N SER A 18 -3.86 15.32 23.82
CA SER A 18 -3.40 16.48 24.59
C SER A 18 -1.96 16.93 24.27
N HIS A 19 -1.18 16.17 23.48
CA HIS A 19 0.27 16.41 23.31
C HIS A 19 0.75 16.64 21.86
N GLY A 20 -0.13 16.58 20.84
CA GLY A 20 0.23 16.98 19.47
C GLY A 20 1.17 16.03 18.70
N VAL A 21 1.38 14.81 19.21
CA VAL A 21 2.21 13.76 18.58
C VAL A 21 1.39 12.99 17.54
N VAL A 22 2.00 12.75 16.38
CA VAL A 22 1.60 11.78 15.36
C VAL A 22 2.67 10.68 15.31
N SER A 23 2.25 9.44 15.49
CA SER A 23 3.14 8.27 15.40
C SER A 23 2.96 7.59 14.04
N PRO A 24 3.99 7.59 13.16
CA PRO A 24 3.93 6.84 11.90
C PRO A 24 3.78 5.33 12.11
N TYR A 25 4.31 4.80 13.21
CA TYR A 25 4.09 3.40 13.62
C TYR A 25 2.61 3.09 13.83
N ALA A 26 1.91 3.84 14.69
CA ALA A 26 0.49 3.64 14.93
C ALA A 26 -0.37 3.95 13.69
N THR A 27 0.03 4.97 12.93
CA THR A 27 -0.65 5.34 11.67
C THR A 27 -0.56 4.23 10.63
N GLY A 28 0.55 3.48 10.60
CA GLY A 28 0.71 2.33 9.74
C GLY A 28 -0.41 1.29 9.88
N PHE A 29 -0.75 0.92 11.11
CA PHE A 29 -1.90 0.05 11.39
C PHE A 29 -3.23 0.65 10.93
N ALA A 30 -3.41 1.96 11.11
CA ALA A 30 -4.63 2.64 10.66
C ALA A 30 -4.74 2.65 9.13
N ALA A 31 -3.64 2.87 8.41
CA ALA A 31 -3.59 2.79 6.95
C ALA A 31 -3.88 1.36 6.45
N GLU A 32 -3.28 0.36 7.08
CA GLU A 32 -3.58 -1.04 6.78
C GLU A 32 -5.05 -1.38 6.99
N ALA A 33 -5.64 -0.96 8.10
CA ALA A 33 -7.06 -1.18 8.38
C ALA A 33 -7.97 -0.55 7.30
N LEU A 34 -7.61 0.63 6.78
CA LEU A 34 -8.34 1.25 5.66
C LEU A 34 -8.23 0.41 4.39
N PHE A 35 -7.04 -0.10 4.06
CA PHE A 35 -6.85 -0.99 2.91
C PHE A 35 -7.64 -2.29 3.05
N VAL A 36 -7.60 -2.95 4.21
CA VAL A 36 -8.36 -4.18 4.49
C VAL A 36 -9.87 -3.95 4.33
N ARG A 37 -10.35 -2.73 4.59
CA ARG A 37 -11.75 -2.33 4.41
C ARG A 37 -12.07 -1.80 3.00
N GLN A 38 -11.17 -2.00 2.03
CA GLN A 38 -11.32 -1.54 0.64
C GLN A 38 -11.48 -0.01 0.52
N ARG A 39 -11.00 0.76 1.51
CA ARG A 39 -11.02 2.23 1.53
C ARG A 39 -9.68 2.79 1.05
N GLY A 40 -9.24 2.38 -0.15
CA GLY A 40 -7.89 2.68 -0.64
C GLY A 40 -7.58 4.19 -0.76
N ARG A 41 -8.54 5.01 -1.21
CA ARG A 41 -8.35 6.47 -1.30
C ARG A 41 -8.07 7.11 0.06
N ASP A 42 -8.79 6.68 1.09
CA ASP A 42 -8.58 7.17 2.46
C ASP A 42 -7.22 6.70 3.01
N ALA A 43 -6.81 5.48 2.67
CA ALA A 43 -5.50 4.94 3.06
C ALA A 43 -4.35 5.73 2.41
N ILE A 44 -4.43 6.01 1.10
CA ILE A 44 -3.45 6.84 0.40
C ILE A 44 -3.42 8.25 0.97
N GLN A 45 -4.57 8.88 1.20
CA GLN A 45 -4.63 10.21 1.81
C GLN A 45 -3.96 10.23 3.21
N LEU A 46 -4.18 9.19 4.02
CA LEU A 46 -3.54 9.06 5.32
C LEU A 46 -2.01 8.93 5.18
N ILE A 47 -1.56 8.09 4.24
CA ILE A 47 -0.14 7.91 3.93
C ILE A 47 0.49 9.25 3.49
N GLU A 48 -0.11 9.95 2.55
CA GLU A 48 0.37 11.26 2.07
C GLU A 48 0.42 12.28 3.22
N SER A 49 -0.55 12.27 4.13
CA SER A 49 -0.58 13.23 5.24
C SER A 49 0.54 13.06 6.26
N VAL A 50 1.03 11.83 6.47
CA VAL A 50 2.04 11.51 7.48
C VAL A 50 3.43 11.39 6.84
N TRP A 51 3.55 10.70 5.71
CA TRP A 51 4.83 10.47 5.05
C TRP A 51 5.17 11.54 4.00
N GLY A 52 4.20 12.29 3.49
CA GLY A 52 4.43 13.38 2.54
C GLY A 52 5.47 14.40 3.01
N PRO A 53 5.39 14.92 4.26
CA PRO A 53 6.40 15.82 4.79
C PRO A 53 7.82 15.23 4.86
N MET A 54 7.94 13.90 5.01
CA MET A 54 9.22 13.19 5.07
C MET A 54 9.83 12.99 3.68
N ALA A 55 8.98 12.89 2.65
CA ALA A 55 9.38 12.72 1.26
C ALA A 55 9.65 14.06 0.54
N ASP A 56 9.20 15.18 1.10
CA ASP A 56 9.44 16.52 0.55
C ASP A 56 10.90 16.94 0.71
N THR A 57 11.64 16.96 -0.40
CA THR A 57 13.05 17.36 -0.44
C THR A 57 13.29 18.84 -0.09
N SER A 58 12.24 19.67 -0.09
CA SER A 58 12.31 21.08 0.34
C SER A 58 12.10 21.25 1.85
N ASN A 59 11.69 20.21 2.56
CA ASN A 59 11.54 20.25 4.01
C ASN A 59 12.92 20.42 4.67
N PRO A 60 13.10 21.40 5.60
CA PRO A 60 14.37 21.58 6.29
C PRO A 60 14.81 20.36 7.12
N ASN A 61 13.89 19.46 7.44
CA ASN A 61 14.17 18.21 8.16
C ASN A 61 14.24 16.99 7.23
N TYR A 62 14.34 17.18 5.91
CA TYR A 62 14.48 16.08 4.97
C TYR A 62 15.77 15.29 5.27
N SER A 63 15.59 14.02 5.63
CA SER A 63 16.68 13.10 5.99
C SER A 63 16.92 12.00 4.96
N GLY A 64 16.00 11.84 4.00
CA GLY A 64 15.95 10.66 3.12
C GLY A 64 15.44 9.39 3.82
N GLY A 65 14.87 9.50 5.03
CA GLY A 65 14.32 8.37 5.77
C GLY A 65 13.00 8.71 6.49
N HIS A 66 12.39 7.68 7.07
CA HIS A 66 11.13 7.82 7.81
C HIS A 66 11.39 8.24 9.26
N TRP A 67 10.65 9.23 9.75
CA TRP A 67 10.85 9.78 11.09
C TRP A 67 10.16 8.94 12.15
N GLU A 68 10.73 8.90 13.35
CA GLU A 68 10.24 8.13 14.49
C GLU A 68 8.86 8.60 14.97
N ALA A 69 8.71 9.92 15.07
CA ALA A 69 7.51 10.62 15.52
C ALA A 69 7.47 12.00 14.86
N MET A 70 6.28 12.56 14.70
CA MET A 70 6.12 13.89 14.14
C MET A 70 5.04 14.67 14.86
N THR A 71 5.03 15.97 14.69
CA THR A 71 3.93 16.84 15.11
C THR A 71 2.80 16.80 14.08
N ALA A 72 1.60 17.22 14.50
CA ALA A 72 0.46 17.35 13.59
C ALA A 72 0.68 18.38 12.45
N ASP A 73 1.66 19.29 12.59
CA ASP A 73 2.03 20.27 11.55
C ASP A 73 3.16 19.81 10.63
N GLY A 74 3.56 18.53 10.67
CA GLY A 74 4.48 17.97 9.68
C GLY A 74 5.96 18.13 10.00
N LYS A 75 6.34 18.23 11.28
CA LYS A 75 7.74 18.39 11.72
C LYS A 75 8.15 17.23 12.63
N PRO A 76 9.46 16.94 12.79
CA PRO A 76 9.91 16.04 13.84
C PRO A 76 9.38 16.47 15.21
N PHE A 77 8.97 15.52 16.05
CA PHE A 77 8.31 15.83 17.33
C PHE A 77 9.21 16.61 18.32
N GLY A 78 10.51 16.36 18.29
CA GLY A 78 11.50 17.06 19.11
C GLY A 78 12.93 16.85 18.60
N HIS A 79 13.89 17.52 19.25
CA HIS A 79 15.30 17.49 18.84
C HIS A 79 15.93 16.09 18.86
N ASP A 80 15.48 15.21 19.76
CA ASP A 80 15.96 13.83 19.88
C ASP A 80 15.18 12.83 18.99
N THR A 81 14.27 13.31 18.14
CA THR A 81 13.50 12.44 17.24
C THR A 81 14.42 11.84 16.18
N SER A 82 14.47 10.51 16.09
CA SER A 82 15.19 9.88 14.99
C SER A 82 14.51 10.17 13.64
N LEU A 83 15.28 10.65 12.66
CA LEU A 83 14.80 10.90 11.30
C LEU A 83 15.00 9.69 10.36
N MET A 84 15.46 8.56 10.91
CA MET A 84 15.62 7.29 10.20
C MET A 84 15.23 6.14 11.13
N HIS A 85 13.94 5.85 11.20
CA HIS A 85 13.39 4.88 12.13
C HIS A 85 12.59 3.79 11.41
N ALA A 86 13.07 2.54 11.50
CA ALA A 86 12.55 1.41 10.73
C ALA A 86 11.06 1.12 10.98
N TRP A 87 10.57 1.36 12.21
CA TRP A 87 9.16 1.13 12.55
C TRP A 87 8.17 2.05 11.81
N SER A 88 8.68 3.04 11.09
CA SER A 88 7.91 4.04 10.35
C SER A 88 7.85 3.71 8.87
N SER A 89 8.52 2.64 8.41
CA SER A 89 8.60 2.26 6.99
C SER A 89 7.37 1.51 6.46
N TRP A 90 6.18 1.80 7.01
CA TRP A 90 4.94 1.14 6.63
C TRP A 90 4.58 1.24 5.14
N PRO A 91 4.70 2.40 4.47
CA PRO A 91 4.36 2.51 3.05
C PRO A 91 5.17 1.55 2.16
N VAL A 92 6.40 1.20 2.57
CA VAL A 92 7.29 0.33 1.82
C VAL A 92 6.68 -1.06 1.57
N PHE A 93 5.93 -1.59 2.54
CA PHE A 93 5.26 -2.89 2.36
C PHE A 93 3.75 -2.76 2.11
N LEU A 94 3.08 -1.72 2.61
CA LEU A 94 1.65 -1.54 2.35
C LEU A 94 1.33 -1.26 0.88
N LEU A 95 2.15 -0.46 0.18
CA LEU A 95 1.87 -0.10 -1.22
C LEU A 95 1.96 -1.32 -2.16
N PRO A 96 3.04 -2.15 -2.14
CA PRO A 96 3.04 -3.40 -2.90
C PRO A 96 1.88 -4.34 -2.52
N GLN A 97 1.62 -4.45 -1.21
CA GLN A 97 0.66 -5.39 -0.67
C GLN A 97 -0.80 -5.06 -1.01
N TYR A 98 -1.15 -3.77 -1.11
CA TYR A 98 -2.54 -3.34 -1.25
C TYR A 98 -2.81 -2.53 -2.52
N VAL A 99 -1.86 -1.75 -3.03
CA VAL A 99 -2.05 -1.05 -4.31
C VAL A 99 -1.86 -2.04 -5.46
N VAL A 100 -0.70 -2.70 -5.55
CA VAL A 100 -0.50 -3.79 -6.54
C VAL A 100 -1.28 -5.04 -6.12
N GLY A 101 -1.43 -5.26 -4.82
CA GLY A 101 -2.21 -6.36 -4.27
C GLY A 101 -1.41 -7.64 -4.03
N VAL A 102 -0.08 -7.58 -4.07
CA VAL A 102 0.77 -8.77 -4.05
C VAL A 102 1.09 -9.20 -2.62
N LYS A 103 0.65 -10.40 -2.23
CA LYS A 103 0.87 -10.99 -0.90
C LYS A 103 1.39 -12.41 -1.00
N SER A 104 2.38 -12.76 -0.19
CA SER A 104 2.72 -14.17 0.05
C SER A 104 1.73 -14.79 1.03
N LEU A 105 1.05 -15.86 0.63
CA LEU A 105 0.12 -16.64 1.46
C LEU A 105 0.81 -17.80 2.20
N GLY A 106 2.07 -18.06 1.88
CA GLY A 106 2.83 -19.17 2.44
C GLY A 106 4.33 -18.90 2.45
N GLN A 107 5.10 -19.95 2.67
CA GLN A 107 6.55 -19.85 2.76
C GLN A 107 7.18 -19.68 1.37
N GLY A 108 8.15 -18.76 1.30
CA GLY A 108 9.03 -18.60 0.14
C GLY A 108 8.30 -18.30 -1.16
N TRP A 109 7.24 -17.48 -1.14
CA TRP A 109 6.54 -16.99 -2.33
C TRP A 109 5.90 -18.05 -3.24
N ARG A 110 5.80 -19.31 -2.80
CA ARG A 110 5.20 -20.41 -3.58
C ARG A 110 3.70 -20.28 -3.79
N ASN A 111 3.02 -19.61 -2.86
CA ASN A 111 1.59 -19.30 -2.96
C ASN A 111 1.43 -17.80 -2.74
N ILE A 112 0.83 -17.11 -3.71
CA ILE A 112 0.60 -15.68 -3.66
C ILE A 112 -0.86 -15.35 -3.93
N GLU A 113 -1.27 -14.18 -3.44
CA GLU A 113 -2.49 -13.50 -3.82
C GLU A 113 -2.13 -12.24 -4.60
N VAL A 114 -2.93 -11.92 -5.62
CA VAL A 114 -2.95 -10.64 -6.32
C VAL A 114 -4.35 -10.04 -6.15
N ALA A 115 -4.49 -9.17 -5.15
CA ALA A 115 -5.75 -8.56 -4.72
C ALA A 115 -5.60 -7.03 -4.58
N PRO A 116 -5.55 -6.28 -5.70
CA PRO A 116 -5.41 -4.83 -5.69
C PRO A 116 -6.61 -4.12 -5.03
N VAL A 117 -6.35 -3.01 -4.34
CA VAL A 117 -7.38 -2.14 -3.75
C VAL A 117 -7.48 -0.84 -4.55
N LEU A 118 -8.71 -0.46 -4.92
CA LEU A 118 -8.96 0.80 -5.63
C LEU A 118 -8.62 1.99 -4.74
N CYS A 119 -7.69 2.83 -5.21
CA CYS A 119 -7.15 3.93 -4.42
C CYS A 119 -6.99 5.25 -5.18
N GLY A 120 -7.48 5.35 -6.43
CA GLY A 120 -7.29 6.52 -7.28
C GLY A 120 -5.90 6.61 -7.92
N ILE A 121 -5.13 5.52 -7.87
CA ILE A 121 -3.87 5.34 -8.61
C ILE A 121 -4.21 4.55 -9.87
N ASN A 122 -3.83 5.06 -11.05
CA ASN A 122 -4.17 4.45 -12.34
C ASN A 122 -3.16 3.40 -12.81
N TYR A 123 -1.98 3.36 -12.19
CA TYR A 123 -0.92 2.43 -12.56
C TYR A 123 -0.02 2.11 -11.37
N ALA A 124 0.29 0.83 -11.19
CA ALA A 124 1.27 0.38 -10.21
C ALA A 124 1.98 -0.87 -10.71
N HIS A 125 3.26 -1.00 -10.37
CA HIS A 125 4.11 -2.09 -10.79
C HIS A 125 4.97 -2.53 -9.61
N TYR A 126 5.13 -3.85 -9.48
CA TYR A 126 5.94 -4.48 -8.45
C TYR A 126 6.66 -5.69 -9.02
N ASP A 127 7.95 -5.78 -8.78
CA ASP A 127 8.74 -6.96 -9.07
C ASP A 127 9.67 -7.32 -7.91
N ILE A 128 9.93 -8.61 -7.77
CA ILE A 128 10.83 -9.16 -6.77
C ILE A 128 11.50 -10.44 -7.29
N GLU A 129 12.78 -10.59 -6.96
CA GLU A 129 13.50 -11.86 -7.13
C GLU A 129 13.18 -12.79 -5.96
N THR A 130 12.44 -13.86 -6.26
CA THR A 130 12.13 -14.93 -5.30
C THR A 130 13.13 -16.08 -5.46
N PRO A 131 13.20 -17.04 -4.51
CA PRO A 131 13.99 -18.25 -4.69
C PRO A 131 13.64 -19.06 -5.95
N GLN A 132 12.41 -18.93 -6.46
CA GLN A 132 11.94 -19.60 -7.67
C GLN A 132 12.26 -18.82 -8.95
N GLY A 133 12.62 -17.54 -8.83
CA GLY A 133 12.88 -16.62 -9.93
C GLY A 133 12.05 -15.34 -9.83
N ARG A 134 12.04 -14.57 -10.92
CA ARG A 134 11.38 -13.28 -10.99
C ARG A 134 9.86 -13.42 -10.90
N LEU A 135 9.26 -12.75 -9.92
CA LEU A 135 7.82 -12.51 -9.81
C LEU A 135 7.58 -11.04 -10.14
N GLU A 136 6.65 -10.78 -11.06
CA GLU A 136 6.33 -9.42 -11.49
C GLU A 136 4.82 -9.27 -11.68
N VAL A 137 4.27 -8.18 -11.18
CA VAL A 137 2.87 -7.82 -11.30
C VAL A 137 2.74 -6.36 -11.67
N GLU A 138 1.98 -6.09 -12.72
CA GLU A 138 1.60 -4.75 -13.16
C GLU A 138 0.08 -4.64 -13.09
N VAL A 139 -0.40 -3.50 -12.60
CA VAL A 139 -1.82 -3.23 -12.47
C VAL A 139 -2.13 -1.88 -13.10
N ASN A 140 -3.11 -1.86 -14.00
CA ASN A 140 -3.59 -0.67 -14.67
C ASN A 140 -5.10 -0.51 -14.43
N TRP A 141 -5.51 0.66 -13.94
CA TRP A 141 -6.89 0.96 -13.64
C TRP A 141 -7.41 2.07 -14.56
N ASP A 142 -8.51 1.76 -15.24
CA ASP A 142 -9.38 2.75 -15.85
C ASP A 142 -10.71 2.77 -15.07
N GLU A 143 -10.75 3.55 -13.98
CA GLU A 143 -11.96 3.68 -13.16
C GLU A 143 -13.13 4.34 -13.89
N ALA A 144 -12.85 5.16 -14.92
CA ALA A 144 -13.89 5.82 -15.70
C ALA A 144 -14.65 4.80 -16.56
N VAL A 145 -13.91 3.91 -17.23
CA VAL A 145 -14.47 2.81 -18.04
C VAL A 145 -14.89 1.64 -17.16
N GLY A 146 -14.34 1.50 -15.95
CA GLY A 146 -14.63 0.38 -15.04
C GLY A 146 -13.85 -0.87 -15.41
N ILE A 147 -12.63 -0.71 -15.94
CA ILE A 147 -11.73 -1.80 -16.33
C ILE A 147 -10.50 -1.78 -15.43
N LEU A 148 -10.10 -2.96 -14.98
CA LEU A 148 -8.88 -3.20 -14.25
C LEU A 148 -8.10 -4.31 -14.93
N LEU A 149 -6.90 -3.99 -15.41
CA LEU A 149 -5.99 -4.94 -16.04
C LEU A 149 -4.92 -5.33 -15.03
N ILE A 150 -4.75 -6.63 -14.84
CA ILE A 150 -3.67 -7.21 -14.03
C ILE A 150 -2.82 -8.03 -14.96
N LYS A 151 -1.53 -7.70 -15.04
CA LYS A 151 -0.54 -8.43 -15.83
C LYS A 151 0.45 -9.09 -14.88
N VAL A 152 0.68 -10.40 -15.06
CA VAL A 152 1.42 -11.23 -14.11
C VAL A 152 2.49 -12.06 -14.83
N THR A 153 3.70 -12.05 -14.28
CA THR A 153 4.79 -12.97 -14.61
C THR A 153 5.10 -13.80 -13.37
N LEU A 154 5.04 -15.12 -13.50
CA LEU A 154 5.27 -16.08 -12.41
C LEU A 154 6.41 -17.02 -12.76
N PRO A 155 7.35 -17.27 -11.83
CA PRO A 155 8.33 -18.32 -11.99
C PRO A 155 7.69 -19.71 -11.80
N SER A 156 8.43 -20.77 -12.13
CA SER A 156 8.02 -22.15 -11.86
C SER A 156 7.71 -22.37 -10.38
N GLU A 157 6.85 -23.36 -10.07
CA GLU A 157 6.49 -23.74 -8.69
C GLU A 157 5.84 -22.60 -7.86
N THR A 158 5.26 -21.61 -8.54
CA THR A 158 4.53 -20.50 -7.92
C THR A 158 3.08 -20.52 -8.35
N LYS A 159 2.17 -20.42 -7.37
CA LYS A 159 0.73 -20.35 -7.58
C LYS A 159 0.21 -18.97 -7.22
N ALA A 160 -0.54 -18.34 -8.11
CA ALA A 160 -1.18 -17.05 -7.88
C ALA A 160 -2.71 -17.19 -7.86
N ASN A 161 -3.34 -16.54 -6.88
CA ASN A 161 -4.78 -16.34 -6.82
C ASN A 161 -5.10 -14.86 -7.13
N ILE A 162 -5.80 -14.61 -8.24
CA ILE A 162 -6.22 -13.29 -8.69
C ILE A 162 -7.61 -12.98 -8.12
N VAL A 163 -7.70 -11.96 -7.28
CA VAL A 163 -8.93 -11.59 -6.56
C VAL A 163 -9.37 -10.21 -7.02
N ALA A 164 -10.62 -10.11 -7.47
CA ALA A 164 -11.20 -8.83 -7.88
C ALA A 164 -11.50 -7.94 -6.66
N PRO A 165 -11.26 -6.62 -6.74
CA PRO A 165 -11.68 -5.69 -5.71
C PRO A 165 -13.21 -5.62 -5.58
N GLN A 166 -13.69 -5.05 -4.48
CA GLN A 166 -15.13 -4.88 -4.27
C GLN A 166 -15.77 -4.08 -5.43
N GLY A 167 -16.85 -4.63 -6.00
CA GLY A 167 -17.56 -4.02 -7.13
C GLY A 167 -16.97 -4.37 -8.50
N TYR A 168 -15.98 -5.26 -8.56
CA TYR A 168 -15.42 -5.79 -9.80
C TYR A 168 -15.60 -7.31 -9.87
N LEU A 169 -15.61 -7.85 -11.08
CA LEU A 169 -15.72 -9.27 -11.39
C LEU A 169 -14.52 -9.75 -12.20
N ASN A 170 -14.02 -10.93 -11.86
CA ASN A 170 -13.11 -11.70 -12.71
C ASN A 170 -13.92 -12.77 -13.46
N GLU A 171 -14.04 -12.65 -14.78
CA GLU A 171 -14.70 -13.66 -15.63
C GLU A 171 -13.74 -14.78 -16.07
N SER A 172 -12.44 -14.61 -15.83
CA SER A 172 -11.38 -15.56 -16.17
C SER A 172 -11.10 -16.53 -15.01
N SER A 173 -10.24 -17.53 -15.25
CA SER A 173 -9.70 -18.36 -14.16
C SER A 173 -9.04 -17.47 -13.11
N SER A 174 -9.45 -17.61 -11.84
CA SER A 174 -8.86 -16.86 -10.73
C SER A 174 -7.52 -17.43 -10.27
N THR A 175 -7.05 -18.55 -10.82
CA THR A 175 -5.84 -19.22 -10.36
C THR A 175 -4.90 -19.51 -11.53
N LEU A 176 -3.61 -19.23 -11.31
CA LEU A 176 -2.51 -19.54 -12.22
C LEU A 176 -1.41 -20.31 -11.49
N GLU A 177 -0.77 -21.26 -12.17
CA GLU A 177 0.41 -22.00 -11.69
C GLU A 177 1.55 -21.83 -12.69
N GLY A 178 2.63 -21.19 -12.27
CA GLY A 178 3.76 -20.85 -13.14
C GLY A 178 4.48 -22.08 -13.72
N PRO A 179 5.30 -21.88 -14.78
CA PRO A 179 5.76 -20.58 -15.25
C PRO A 179 4.77 -19.89 -16.21
N PHE A 180 4.62 -18.58 -16.06
CA PHE A 180 3.87 -17.73 -16.99
C PHE A 180 4.62 -16.42 -17.21
N GLU A 181 4.56 -15.91 -18.44
CA GLU A 181 5.13 -14.62 -18.80
C GLU A 181 4.01 -13.71 -19.32
N ASN A 182 3.86 -12.54 -18.69
CA ASN A 182 2.91 -11.50 -19.12
C ASN A 182 1.45 -11.97 -19.27
N ALA A 183 0.97 -12.88 -18.42
CA ALA A 183 -0.44 -13.29 -18.41
C ALA A 183 -1.33 -12.12 -18.01
N VAL A 184 -2.40 -11.83 -18.77
CA VAL A 184 -3.27 -10.67 -18.56
C VAL A 184 -4.65 -11.11 -18.08
N PHE A 185 -5.15 -10.47 -17.03
CA PHE A 185 -6.49 -10.62 -16.50
C PHE A 185 -7.21 -9.28 -16.62
N GLU A 186 -8.40 -9.31 -17.22
CA GLU A 186 -9.28 -8.16 -17.27
C GLU A 186 -10.42 -8.34 -16.27
N LEU A 187 -10.52 -7.40 -15.33
CA LEU A 187 -11.57 -7.34 -14.33
C LEU A 187 -12.51 -6.20 -14.68
N ARG A 188 -13.81 -6.46 -14.66
CA ARG A 188 -14.84 -5.49 -15.05
C ARG A 188 -15.67 -5.06 -13.84
N ARG A 189 -16.01 -3.77 -13.76
CA ARG A 189 -16.94 -3.25 -12.77
C ARG A 189 -18.33 -3.85 -12.98
N LEU A 190 -18.97 -4.25 -11.88
CA LEU A 190 -20.36 -4.71 -11.82
C LEU A 190 -21.37 -3.60 -12.15
#